data_AF-A0A382TZ08-F1
#
_entry.id   AF-A0A382TZ08-F1
#
_cell.length_a   1.000
_cell.length_b   1.000
_cell.length_c   1.000
_cell.angle_alpha   90.00
_cell.angle_beta   90.00
_cell.angle_gamma   90.00
#
_symmetry.space_group_name_H-M   'P 1'
#
loop_
_entity.id
_entity.type
_entity.pdbx_description
1 polymer ?
#
loop_
_entity_poly.entity_id
_entity_poly.type
_entity_poly.pdbx_seq_one_letter_code
_entity_poly.pdbx_strand_id
1 'polypeptide(L)'
;NAPRAYRSGTHRGIDFFANWGTPVRAVADGSVIRADHHYLEVPAKFRSGLLFASSKVGHTPSDIFNSVLLGKAIFLDHGFNLIPGFRTITIYAHLSSINKDMTPGSTIKAGHMIGQSGNTGTRESTLGTKNDAHLHWEMILQKGDKEIFLGEDMPYEQLYAMLVDIFAPTVPMVNQ
;
A
#
# COMPACT_ATOMS: atom_id res chain seq x y z
N ASN A 1 11.54 -0.14 -7.49
CA ASN A 1 11.14 -1.31 -6.65
C ASN A 1 12.35 -1.98 -6.01
N ALA A 2 12.31 -2.27 -4.71
CA ALA A 2 13.43 -2.92 -4.00
C ALA A 2 13.22 -4.44 -3.90
N PRO A 3 14.21 -5.28 -4.29
CA PRO A 3 14.19 -6.71 -4.02
C PRO A 3 14.13 -6.96 -2.50
N ARG A 4 13.12 -7.70 -2.02
CA ARG A 4 13.06 -8.12 -0.61
C ARG A 4 13.45 -9.58 -0.50
N ALA A 5 14.76 -9.82 -0.38
CA ALA A 5 15.35 -11.16 -0.29
C ALA A 5 14.70 -12.05 0.78
N TYR A 6 14.23 -11.46 1.90
CA TYR A 6 13.62 -12.22 2.99
C TYR A 6 12.23 -12.82 2.69
N ARG A 7 11.53 -12.36 1.64
CA ARG A 7 10.22 -12.90 1.23
C ARG A 7 10.17 -13.39 -0.23
N SER A 8 11.34 -13.44 -0.88
CA SER A 8 11.47 -13.83 -2.30
C SER A 8 10.42 -13.12 -3.14
N GLY A 9 10.33 -11.79 -3.11
CA GLY A 9 9.29 -11.08 -3.83
C GLY A 9 9.64 -9.62 -4.12
N THR A 10 9.00 -9.07 -5.14
CA THR A 10 9.10 -7.66 -5.52
C THR A 10 8.28 -6.81 -4.54
N HIS A 11 8.86 -5.72 -4.03
CA HIS A 11 8.11 -4.66 -3.37
C HIS A 11 7.41 -3.84 -4.46
N ARG A 12 6.08 -3.94 -4.54
CA ARG A 12 5.23 -3.34 -5.59
C ARG A 12 4.73 -1.94 -5.23
N GLY A 13 5.22 -1.40 -4.12
CA GLY A 13 4.83 -0.11 -3.59
C GLY A 13 5.99 0.62 -2.94
N ILE A 14 5.65 1.63 -2.17
CA ILE A 14 6.56 2.52 -1.44
C ILE A 14 6.23 2.39 0.04
N ASP A 15 7.26 2.30 0.88
CA ASP A 15 7.10 2.32 2.32
C ASP A 15 7.42 3.72 2.85
N PHE A 16 6.43 4.33 3.50
CA PHE A 16 6.59 5.57 4.22
C PHE A 16 6.71 5.24 5.71
N PHE A 17 7.93 5.33 6.24
CA PHE A 17 8.17 5.15 7.67
C PHE A 17 7.45 6.25 8.45
N ALA A 18 6.55 5.83 9.32
CA ALA A 18 5.67 6.72 10.06
C ALA A 18 5.34 6.08 11.41
N ASN A 19 5.29 6.89 12.45
CA ASN A 19 4.92 6.41 13.79
C ASN A 19 3.55 5.71 13.74
N TRP A 20 3.35 4.72 14.61
CA TRP A 20 2.04 4.10 14.81
C TRP A 20 0.96 5.16 15.05
N GLY A 21 -0.17 5.03 14.37
CA GLY A 21 -1.32 5.93 14.57
C GLY A 21 -1.26 7.20 13.72
N THR A 22 -0.26 7.38 12.85
CA THR A 22 -0.17 8.53 11.96
C THR A 22 -1.38 8.55 11.02
N PRO A 23 -2.10 9.68 10.87
CA PRO A 23 -3.25 9.77 9.97
C PRO A 23 -2.87 9.44 8.53
N VAL A 24 -3.67 8.57 7.89
CA VAL A 24 -3.54 8.21 6.47
C VAL A 24 -4.71 8.82 5.71
N ARG A 25 -4.40 9.43 4.56
CA ARG A 25 -5.38 10.13 3.71
C ARG A 25 -5.37 9.57 2.29
N ALA A 26 -6.53 9.60 1.64
CA ALA A 26 -6.66 9.25 0.24
C ALA A 26 -5.86 10.24 -0.63
N VAL A 27 -5.10 9.75 -1.61
CA VAL A 27 -4.27 10.60 -2.48
C VAL A 27 -5.09 11.26 -3.60
N ALA A 28 -6.22 10.67 -3.94
CA ALA A 28 -7.11 11.11 -5.00
C ALA A 28 -8.55 10.67 -4.72
N ASP A 29 -9.49 11.26 -5.44
CA ASP A 29 -10.89 10.81 -5.48
C ASP A 29 -10.96 9.35 -5.94
N GLY A 30 -11.83 8.55 -5.34
CA GLY A 30 -11.98 7.15 -5.74
C GLY A 30 -13.15 6.46 -5.06
N SER A 31 -13.33 5.18 -5.37
CA SER A 31 -14.33 4.30 -4.75
C SER A 31 -13.63 3.21 -3.94
N VAL A 32 -14.12 2.94 -2.73
CA VAL A 32 -13.60 1.85 -1.90
C VAL A 32 -13.97 0.53 -2.56
N ILE A 33 -12.99 -0.33 -2.85
CA ILE A 33 -13.24 -1.69 -3.34
C ILE A 33 -13.06 -2.74 -2.25
N ARG A 34 -12.23 -2.46 -1.25
CA ARG A 34 -11.97 -3.32 -0.09
C ARG A 34 -11.54 -2.48 1.11
N ALA A 35 -12.00 -2.87 2.30
CA ALA A 35 -11.58 -2.30 3.57
C ALA A 35 -11.64 -3.38 4.67
N ASP A 36 -10.49 -3.73 5.24
CA ASP A 36 -10.35 -4.86 6.16
C ASP A 36 -10.68 -4.50 7.63
N HIS A 37 -11.92 -4.07 7.86
CA HIS A 37 -12.42 -3.71 9.19
C HIS A 37 -12.22 -4.83 10.22
N HIS A 38 -12.47 -6.07 9.82
CA HIS A 38 -12.41 -7.27 10.66
C HIS A 38 -11.13 -8.09 10.48
N TYR A 39 -10.04 -7.45 10.03
CA TYR A 39 -8.74 -8.10 9.93
C TYR A 39 -8.33 -8.76 11.27
N LEU A 40 -7.86 -10.01 11.17
CA LEU A 40 -7.23 -10.74 12.27
C LEU A 40 -5.81 -11.10 11.89
N GLU A 41 -4.89 -10.86 12.80
CA GLU A 41 -3.49 -11.22 12.61
C GLU A 41 -3.30 -12.74 12.68
N VAL A 42 -2.35 -13.25 11.89
CA VAL A 42 -2.04 -14.68 11.88
C VAL A 42 -0.96 -15.03 12.92
N PRO A 43 -0.91 -16.27 13.42
CA PRO A 43 0.15 -16.69 14.32
C PRO A 43 1.55 -16.56 13.68
N ALA A 44 2.55 -16.11 14.45
CA ALA A 44 3.91 -15.89 13.96
C ALA A 44 4.50 -17.13 13.25
N LYS A 45 4.30 -18.32 13.82
CA LYS A 45 4.80 -19.58 13.21
C LYS A 45 4.11 -19.89 11.88
N PHE A 46 2.81 -19.63 11.77
CA PHE A 46 2.07 -19.82 10.52
C PHE A 46 2.57 -18.86 9.44
N ARG A 47 2.75 -17.59 9.80
CA ARG A 47 3.34 -16.58 8.92
C ARG A 47 4.72 -16.97 8.40
N SER A 48 5.61 -17.45 9.27
CA SER A 48 6.94 -17.94 8.86
C SER A 48 6.84 -19.14 7.91
N GLY A 49 5.90 -20.05 8.12
CA GLY A 49 5.65 -21.16 7.21
C GLY A 49 5.22 -20.72 5.81
N LEU A 50 4.36 -19.71 5.71
CA LEU A 50 3.96 -19.12 4.43
C LEU A 50 5.14 -18.46 3.71
N LEU A 51 5.99 -17.71 4.42
CA LEU A 51 7.19 -17.11 3.81
C LEU A 51 8.19 -18.18 3.34
N PHE A 52 8.32 -19.28 4.09
CA PHE A 52 9.12 -20.41 3.65
C PHE A 52 8.55 -21.03 2.37
N ALA A 53 7.23 -21.23 2.28
CA ALA A 53 6.58 -21.70 1.06
C ALA A 53 6.84 -20.76 -0.14
N SER A 54 6.69 -19.45 0.04
CA SER A 54 7.01 -18.44 -0.99
C SER A 54 8.46 -18.56 -1.47
N SER A 55 9.41 -18.79 -0.57
CA SER A 55 10.82 -18.96 -0.95
C SER A 55 11.08 -20.20 -1.82
N LYS A 56 10.27 -21.25 -1.65
CA LYS A 56 10.32 -22.45 -2.51
C LYS A 56 9.68 -22.23 -3.87
N VAL A 57 8.66 -21.37 -3.94
CA VAL A 57 8.01 -20.97 -5.19
C VAL A 57 8.89 -19.99 -6.00
N GLY A 58 9.79 -19.25 -5.34
CA GLY A 58 10.71 -18.31 -5.98
C GLY A 58 10.13 -16.90 -6.19
N HIS A 59 8.84 -16.72 -5.94
CA HIS A 59 8.18 -15.42 -5.81
C HIS A 59 7.18 -15.46 -4.63
N THR A 60 6.70 -14.31 -4.14
CA THR A 60 5.56 -14.27 -3.21
C THR A 60 4.25 -14.48 -3.98
N PRO A 61 3.52 -15.59 -3.75
CA PRO A 61 2.23 -15.83 -4.38
C PRO A 61 1.17 -14.79 -3.98
N SER A 62 0.19 -14.56 -4.86
CA SER A 62 -0.84 -13.51 -4.66
C SER A 62 -1.78 -13.80 -3.50
N ASP A 63 -2.09 -15.07 -3.23
CA ASP A 63 -2.89 -15.50 -2.08
C ASP A 63 -2.19 -15.16 -0.76
N ILE A 64 -0.88 -15.37 -0.66
CA ILE A 64 -0.09 -15.00 0.52
C ILE A 64 0.03 -13.49 0.63
N PHE A 65 0.36 -12.80 -0.47
CA PHE A 65 0.55 -11.36 -0.48
C PHE A 65 -0.75 -10.62 -0.08
N ASN A 66 -1.85 -10.88 -0.79
CA ASN A 66 -3.11 -10.15 -0.65
C ASN A 66 -3.91 -10.53 0.60
N SER A 67 -3.73 -11.74 1.13
CA SER A 67 -4.52 -12.25 2.25
C SER A 67 -3.80 -12.17 3.58
N VAL A 68 -2.46 -12.12 3.59
CA VAL A 68 -1.67 -12.14 4.82
C VAL A 68 -0.73 -10.95 4.91
N LEU A 69 0.07 -10.69 3.87
CA LEU A 69 1.19 -9.76 4.00
C LEU A 69 0.77 -8.29 3.99
N LEU A 70 -0.34 -7.91 3.36
CA LEU A 70 -0.83 -6.53 3.40
C LEU A 70 -1.39 -6.11 4.78
N GLY A 71 -1.71 -7.09 5.63
CA GLY A 71 -2.35 -6.81 6.91
C GLY A 71 -3.75 -6.20 6.75
N LYS A 72 -4.08 -5.27 7.64
CA LYS A 72 -5.28 -4.44 7.54
C LYS A 72 -5.07 -3.42 6.42
N ALA A 73 -5.84 -3.53 5.34
CA ALA A 73 -5.67 -2.71 4.16
C ALA A 73 -6.98 -2.07 3.65
N ILE A 74 -6.82 -0.98 2.91
CA ILE A 74 -7.86 -0.31 2.13
C ILE A 74 -7.40 -0.27 0.67
N PHE A 75 -8.32 -0.59 -0.24
CA PHE A 75 -8.08 -0.50 -1.68
C PHE A 75 -9.07 0.52 -2.26
N LEU A 76 -8.57 1.46 -3.05
CA LEU A 76 -9.36 2.46 -3.74
C LEU A 76 -9.20 2.30 -5.25
N ASP A 77 -10.32 2.38 -5.97
CA ASP A 77 -10.37 2.48 -7.43
C ASP A 77 -10.63 3.93 -7.84
N HIS A 78 -9.71 4.51 -8.62
CA HIS A 78 -9.76 5.88 -9.10
C HIS A 78 -10.33 5.98 -10.53
N GLY A 79 -10.75 4.85 -11.11
CA GLY A 79 -11.21 4.77 -12.49
C GLY A 79 -10.11 5.15 -13.47
N PHE A 80 -10.50 5.80 -14.57
CA PHE A 80 -9.62 6.16 -15.69
C PHE A 80 -9.22 7.64 -15.75
N ASN A 81 -9.66 8.43 -14.77
CA ASN A 81 -9.50 9.89 -14.79
C ASN A 81 -8.20 10.34 -14.14
N LEU A 82 -7.65 9.57 -13.21
CA LEU A 82 -6.41 9.92 -12.52
C LEU A 82 -5.22 9.86 -13.47
N ILE A 83 -5.10 8.77 -14.24
CA ILE A 83 -4.08 8.60 -15.29
C ILE A 83 -4.79 8.20 -16.59
N PRO A 84 -4.93 9.11 -17.57
CA PRO A 84 -5.66 8.85 -18.80
C PRO A 84 -5.17 7.58 -19.51
N GLY A 85 -6.12 6.70 -19.85
CA GLY A 85 -5.85 5.44 -20.56
C GLY A 85 -5.44 4.26 -19.67
N PHE A 86 -5.42 4.43 -18.35
CA PHE A 86 -5.19 3.37 -17.37
C PHE A 86 -6.28 3.40 -16.30
N ARG A 87 -6.73 2.22 -15.85
CA ARG A 87 -7.45 2.14 -14.58
C ARG A 87 -6.42 2.24 -13.46
N THR A 88 -6.65 3.10 -12.48
CA THR A 88 -5.70 3.30 -11.38
C THR A 88 -6.27 2.79 -10.06
N ILE A 89 -5.53 1.90 -9.40
CA ILE A 89 -5.82 1.42 -8.05
C ILE A 89 -4.77 1.95 -7.09
N THR A 90 -5.17 2.32 -5.88
CA THR A 90 -4.23 2.49 -4.77
C THR A 90 -4.54 1.55 -3.61
N ILE A 91 -3.49 1.12 -2.92
CA ILE A 91 -3.56 0.23 -1.76
C ILE A 91 -2.87 0.92 -0.59
N TYR A 92 -3.55 0.94 0.56
CA TYR A 92 -3.03 1.45 1.83
C TYR A 92 -3.00 0.30 2.82
N ALA A 93 -1.81 -0.15 3.20
CA ALA A 93 -1.61 -1.39 3.94
C ALA A 93 -0.89 -1.17 5.28
N HIS A 94 -0.79 -2.24 6.06
CA HIS A 94 -0.24 -2.25 7.42
C HIS A 94 -0.98 -1.33 8.40
N LEU A 95 -2.23 -0.97 8.12
CA LEU A 95 -2.96 0.00 8.93
C LEU A 95 -3.20 -0.53 10.36
N SER A 96 -3.21 0.38 11.34
CA SER A 96 -3.65 0.06 12.70
C SER A 96 -5.17 0.17 12.84
N SER A 97 -5.79 1.10 12.12
CA SER A 97 -7.23 1.31 12.08
C SER A 97 -7.70 1.76 10.70
N ILE A 98 -8.96 1.42 10.39
CA ILE A 98 -9.68 1.90 9.20
C ILE A 98 -10.90 2.67 9.71
N ASN A 99 -11.18 3.84 9.13
CA ASN A 99 -12.35 4.63 9.50
C ASN A 99 -13.65 3.95 9.04
N LYS A 100 -14.69 4.00 9.88
CA LYS A 100 -15.95 3.23 9.71
C LYS A 100 -16.68 3.48 8.38
N ASP A 101 -16.47 4.64 7.78
CA ASP A 101 -17.07 5.06 6.51
C ASP A 101 -16.37 4.44 5.29
N MET A 102 -15.21 3.80 5.48
CA MET A 102 -14.52 3.03 4.44
C MET A 102 -15.27 1.72 4.16
N THR A 103 -16.37 1.82 3.42
CA THR A 103 -17.24 0.69 3.09
C THR A 103 -17.16 0.42 1.59
N PRO A 104 -17.01 -0.84 1.14
CA PRO A 104 -16.99 -1.15 -0.29
C PRO A 104 -18.18 -0.52 -1.03
N GLY A 105 -17.90 0.16 -2.14
CA GLY A 105 -18.86 0.92 -2.93
C GLY A 105 -18.97 2.41 -2.57
N SER A 106 -18.47 2.84 -1.42
CA SER A 106 -18.47 4.26 -1.04
C SER A 106 -17.44 5.07 -1.82
N THR A 107 -17.79 6.32 -2.14
CA THR A 107 -16.89 7.27 -2.80
C THR A 107 -16.14 8.13 -1.79
N ILE A 108 -14.86 8.33 -2.03
CA ILE A 108 -13.92 9.05 -1.17
C ILE A 108 -13.33 10.21 -1.97
N LYS A 109 -13.10 11.35 -1.30
CA LYS A 109 -12.42 12.50 -1.88
C LYS A 109 -10.94 12.52 -1.54
N ALA A 110 -10.13 13.10 -2.41
CA ALA A 110 -8.73 13.38 -2.14
C ALA A 110 -8.57 14.10 -0.79
N GLY A 111 -7.59 13.69 0.00
CA GLY A 111 -7.32 14.22 1.34
C GLY A 111 -8.23 13.71 2.46
N HIS A 112 -9.30 12.96 2.15
CA HIS A 112 -10.16 12.34 3.15
C HIS A 112 -9.35 11.40 4.05
N MET A 113 -9.57 11.46 5.36
CA MET A 113 -8.88 10.57 6.30
C MET A 113 -9.52 9.18 6.25
N ILE A 114 -8.73 8.17 5.90
CA ILE A 114 -9.22 6.81 5.66
C ILE A 114 -8.83 5.84 6.78
N GLY A 115 -7.81 6.18 7.57
CA GLY A 115 -7.34 5.33 8.66
C GLY A 115 -6.06 5.87 9.31
N GLN A 116 -5.33 4.98 9.96
CA GLN A 116 -4.08 5.29 10.64
C GLN A 116 -3.01 4.23 10.34
N SER A 117 -1.75 4.65 10.24
CA SER A 117 -0.61 3.75 10.03
C SER A 117 -0.43 2.80 11.22
N GLY A 118 0.17 1.64 10.96
CA GLY A 118 0.45 0.61 11.96
C GLY A 118 1.53 -0.32 11.44
N ASN A 119 1.46 -1.60 11.81
CA ASN A 119 2.37 -2.64 11.31
C ASN A 119 1.65 -3.97 11.02
N THR A 120 0.33 -3.97 10.84
CA THR A 120 -0.42 -5.24 10.69
C THR A 120 0.08 -6.04 9.49
N GLY A 121 0.14 -7.37 9.58
CA GLY A 121 0.71 -8.22 8.54
C GLY A 121 2.25 -8.25 8.49
N THR A 122 2.97 -7.44 9.29
CA THR A 122 4.43 -7.57 9.45
C THR A 122 4.79 -8.67 10.44
N ARG A 123 6.08 -8.96 10.61
CA ARG A 123 6.53 -9.93 11.63
C ARG A 123 6.28 -9.38 13.04
N GLU A 124 6.55 -8.11 13.24
CA GLU A 124 6.50 -7.37 14.50
C GLU A 124 5.06 -7.36 15.05
N SER A 125 4.06 -7.26 14.18
CA SER A 125 2.64 -7.43 14.53
C SER A 125 2.32 -8.84 15.03
N THR A 126 2.82 -9.89 14.38
CA THR A 126 2.62 -11.28 14.86
C THR A 126 3.28 -11.59 16.21
N LEU A 127 4.21 -10.73 16.65
CA LEU A 127 4.85 -10.78 17.96
C LEU A 127 4.16 -9.87 18.99
N GLY A 128 3.06 -9.21 18.62
CA GLY A 128 2.29 -8.31 19.48
C GLY A 128 2.94 -6.95 19.75
N THR A 129 3.96 -6.57 18.96
CA THR A 129 4.66 -5.30 19.13
C THR A 129 4.15 -4.24 18.15
N LYS A 130 4.41 -2.97 18.43
CA LYS A 130 4.14 -1.84 17.52
C LYS A 130 5.36 -1.37 16.74
N ASN A 131 6.45 -2.14 16.81
CA ASN A 131 7.71 -1.81 16.13
C ASN A 131 7.54 -1.92 14.61
N ASP A 132 8.43 -1.26 13.87
CA ASP A 132 8.40 -1.22 12.41
C ASP A 132 7.06 -0.72 11.85
N ALA A 133 6.44 0.23 12.54
CA ALA A 133 5.25 0.90 12.03
C ALA A 133 5.60 1.74 10.80
N HIS A 134 4.82 1.57 9.73
CA HIS A 134 4.95 2.31 8.49
C HIS A 134 3.66 2.22 7.68
N LEU A 135 3.50 3.10 6.69
CA LEU A 135 2.49 2.94 5.66
C LEU A 135 3.13 2.26 4.47
N HIS A 136 2.62 1.08 4.10
CA HIS A 136 2.88 0.51 2.79
C HIS A 136 1.82 1.03 1.81
N TRP A 137 2.26 1.68 0.75
CA TRP A 137 1.37 2.27 -0.25
C TRP A 137 1.72 1.79 -1.66
N GLU A 138 0.71 1.31 -2.39
CA GLU A 138 0.86 0.93 -3.80
C GLU A 138 0.00 1.81 -4.70
N MET A 139 0.49 2.07 -5.92
CA MET A 139 -0.31 2.53 -7.04
C MET A 139 -0.11 1.56 -8.21
N ILE A 140 -1.22 1.04 -8.72
CA ILE A 140 -1.26 0.03 -9.77
C ILE A 140 -2.01 0.62 -10.96
N LEU A 141 -1.35 0.65 -12.13
CA LEU A 141 -1.95 1.05 -13.38
C LEU A 141 -2.30 -0.18 -14.20
N GLN A 142 -3.57 -0.31 -14.58
CA GLN A 142 -4.09 -1.47 -15.30
C GLN A 142 -4.51 -1.09 -16.72
N LYS A 143 -4.05 -1.87 -17.71
CA LYS A 143 -4.45 -1.73 -19.12
C LYS A 143 -4.33 -3.07 -19.86
N GLY A 144 -5.46 -3.62 -20.30
CA GLY A 144 -5.50 -4.97 -20.86
C GLY A 144 -5.01 -5.99 -19.82
N ASP A 145 -4.11 -6.87 -20.21
CA ASP A 145 -3.55 -7.92 -19.34
C ASP A 145 -2.34 -7.43 -18.52
N LYS A 146 -2.04 -6.12 -18.53
CA LYS A 146 -0.88 -5.54 -17.85
C LYS A 146 -1.28 -4.83 -16.58
N GLU A 147 -0.52 -5.10 -15.52
CA GLU A 147 -0.44 -4.30 -14.30
C GLU A 147 0.95 -3.66 -14.25
N ILE A 148 1.01 -2.35 -14.03
CA ILE A 148 2.26 -1.61 -13.91
C ILE A 148 2.30 -1.03 -12.49
N PHE A 149 3.36 -1.34 -11.75
CA PHE A 149 3.55 -0.81 -10.41
C PHE A 149 4.33 0.50 -10.46
N LEU A 150 3.96 1.48 -9.64
CA LEU A 150 4.69 2.73 -9.57
C LEU A 150 6.17 2.48 -9.18
N GLY A 151 7.10 2.92 -10.03
CA GLY A 151 8.54 2.71 -9.82
C GLY A 151 9.05 1.32 -10.19
N GLU A 152 8.25 0.52 -10.90
CA GLU A 152 8.70 -0.71 -11.57
C GLU A 152 9.78 -0.40 -12.62
N ASP A 153 10.87 -1.16 -12.57
CA ASP A 153 12.05 -1.02 -13.43
C ASP A 153 12.69 0.39 -13.50
N MET A 154 12.35 1.26 -12.54
CA MET A 154 12.86 2.62 -12.48
C MET A 154 14.08 2.74 -11.55
N PRO A 155 15.19 3.40 -11.98
CA PRO A 155 16.30 3.75 -11.11
C PRO A 155 15.86 4.62 -9.93
N TYR A 156 16.52 4.47 -8.77
CA TYR A 156 16.17 5.19 -7.54
C TYR A 156 16.09 6.72 -7.75
N GLU A 157 17.07 7.32 -8.41
CA GLU A 157 17.11 8.77 -8.65
C GLU A 157 15.90 9.27 -9.44
N GLN A 158 15.46 8.51 -10.45
CA GLN A 158 14.28 8.85 -11.25
C GLN A 158 13.00 8.68 -10.44
N LEU A 159 12.90 7.61 -9.65
CA LEU A 159 11.76 7.38 -8.76
C LEU A 159 11.67 8.48 -7.72
N TYR A 160 12.78 8.86 -7.11
CA TYR A 160 12.84 9.94 -6.12
C TYR A 160 12.42 11.28 -6.74
N ALA A 161 12.96 11.64 -7.91
CA ALA A 161 12.59 12.86 -8.60
C ALA A 161 11.08 12.90 -8.94
N MET A 162 10.53 11.81 -9.48
CA MET A 162 9.09 11.69 -9.75
C MET A 162 8.26 11.85 -8.48
N LEU A 163 8.67 11.23 -7.36
CA LEU A 163 7.96 11.37 -6.08
C LEU A 163 8.04 12.80 -5.54
N VAL A 164 9.17 13.48 -5.69
CA VAL A 164 9.30 14.91 -5.36
C VAL A 164 8.35 15.73 -6.22
N ASP A 165 8.30 15.51 -7.53
CA ASP A 165 7.42 16.27 -8.42
C ASP A 165 5.93 16.05 -8.12
N ILE A 166 5.55 14.84 -7.71
CA ILE A 166 4.16 14.47 -7.39
C ILE A 166 3.75 14.98 -5.99
N PHE A 167 4.63 14.87 -4.99
CA PHE A 167 4.27 15.04 -3.58
C PHE A 167 4.90 16.25 -2.88
N ALA A 168 5.96 16.85 -3.43
CA ALA A 168 6.48 18.08 -2.85
C ALA A 168 5.46 19.19 -3.04
N PRO A 169 5.18 20.00 -2.00
CA PRO A 169 4.32 21.15 -2.16
C PRO A 169 4.91 22.05 -3.24
N THR A 170 4.13 22.34 -4.28
CA THR A 170 4.44 23.45 -5.18
C THR A 170 4.50 24.70 -4.32
N VAL A 171 5.68 25.26 -4.12
CA VAL A 171 5.81 26.61 -3.57
C VAL A 171 5.01 27.50 -4.51
N PRO A 172 3.94 28.19 -4.06
CA PRO A 172 3.25 29.13 -4.91
C PRO A 172 4.29 30.15 -5.36
N MET A 173 4.46 30.32 -6.67
CA MET A 173 5.17 31.47 -7.21
C MET A 173 4.45 32.71 -6.67
N VAL A 174 5.03 33.33 -5.64
CA VAL A 174 4.63 34.66 -5.19
C VAL A 174 5.09 35.57 -6.31
N ASN A 175 4.18 35.95 -7.20
CA ASN A 175 4.42 37.03 -8.15
C ASN A 175 4.70 38.30 -7.32
N GLN A 176 5.94 38.79 -7.42
CA GLN A 176 6.30 40.16 -7.03
C GLN A 176 5.76 41.17 -8.04
#